data_AF-A0A6A7BNQ5-F1
#
_entry.id   AF-A0A6A7BNQ5-F1
#
_cell.length_a   1.000
_cell.length_b   1.000
_cell.length_c   1.000
_cell.angle_alpha   90.00
_cell.angle_beta   90.00
_cell.angle_gamma   90.00
#
_symmetry.space_group_name_H-M   'P 1'
#
loop_
_entity.id
_entity.type
_entity.pdbx_description
1 polymer ?
#
loop_
_entity_poly.entity_id
_entity_poly.type
_entity_poly.pdbx_seq_one_letter_code
_entity_poly.pdbx_strand_id
1 'polypeptide(L)'
;MRYSETGFYCLRCTAPLVVHVGCPTATMYARHAPQFRDELLLLKPRLLDALLTKANSSQQDFDQYADTCVLILSRPLPLSVPLPSSAQDFFLRVFQKSNQNPCVETLKPVYYMLNGACHQLFSLLPHDAQHQFDQQLRHILKSSDVGKDAMLLLWCFGVVLLVEYPGKFKRSPAKGLSQIVPTQGAKPDWKTASGQKLFLGSTSLYRTMTLASLSVIWAIKGGVGVTDEEAIEGIRIASRVLRVADRDVRENWPRSDTRARGTFLKLVEKIERLDTKSAIFFQAAGFHALIIGTAGLKPNTVTQYELCLARTLCMAPDIDLEDSLSESLPIFAVGAEHSLRHNLLKGHRTTSSQPQYNSYIPMHSRHACRNPRSNRVRCWLL
;
A
#
# COMPACT_ATOMS: atom_id res chain seq x y z
N MET A 1 43.57 1.66 -12.62
CA MET A 1 42.97 0.36 -12.22
C MET A 1 41.86 0.06 -13.21
N ARG A 2 41.99 -1.03 -13.99
CA ARG A 2 41.00 -1.44 -15.00
C ARG A 2 39.82 -2.10 -14.27
N TYR A 3 38.61 -1.56 -14.45
CA TYR A 3 37.39 -2.22 -14.00
C TYR A 3 37.12 -3.43 -14.90
N SER A 4 36.99 -4.62 -14.31
CA SER A 4 36.53 -5.83 -15.00
C SER A 4 35.01 -5.77 -15.16
N GLU A 5 34.55 -5.65 -16.41
CA GLU A 5 33.13 -5.75 -16.76
C GLU A 5 32.66 -7.19 -16.64
N THR A 6 31.71 -7.44 -15.74
CA THR A 6 30.96 -8.71 -15.65
C THR A 6 29.55 -8.46 -16.16
N GLY A 7 29.24 -8.99 -17.34
CA GLY A 7 27.95 -8.85 -18.01
C GLY A 7 26.91 -9.88 -17.52
N PHE A 8 25.65 -9.45 -17.45
CA PHE A 8 24.50 -10.34 -17.25
C PHE A 8 23.80 -10.63 -18.57
N TYR A 9 23.40 -11.88 -18.75
CA TYR A 9 22.51 -12.31 -19.83
C TYR A 9 21.08 -12.40 -19.31
N CYS A 10 20.16 -11.65 -19.91
CA CYS A 10 18.73 -11.90 -19.78
C CYS A 10 18.36 -13.01 -20.76
N LEU A 11 17.73 -14.11 -20.31
CA LEU A 11 17.36 -15.28 -21.13
C LEU A 11 16.36 -14.98 -22.29
N ARG A 12 16.02 -13.70 -22.54
CA ARG A 12 15.25 -13.23 -23.70
C ARG A 12 15.88 -12.09 -24.50
N CYS A 13 17.05 -11.58 -24.11
CA CYS A 13 17.75 -10.52 -24.85
C CYS A 13 19.24 -10.86 -24.95
N THR A 14 19.75 -11.05 -26.17
CA THR A 14 21.13 -11.42 -26.49
C THR A 14 22.13 -10.25 -26.43
N ALA A 15 21.82 -9.17 -25.70
CA ALA A 15 22.71 -8.01 -25.55
C ALA A 15 23.09 -7.79 -24.07
N PRO A 16 24.36 -7.43 -23.77
CA PRO A 16 24.80 -7.12 -22.41
C PRO A 16 24.05 -5.89 -21.89
N LEU A 17 23.32 -6.07 -20.77
CA LEU A 17 22.67 -4.97 -20.07
C LEU A 17 23.71 -4.17 -19.30
N VAL A 18 24.33 -3.18 -19.95
CA VAL A 18 24.98 -2.07 -19.25
C VAL A 18 23.86 -1.22 -18.66
N VAL A 19 23.45 -1.53 -17.43
CA VAL A 19 22.48 -0.71 -16.71
C VAL A 19 23.18 0.57 -16.29
N HIS A 20 23.16 1.58 -17.15
CA HIS A 20 23.42 2.95 -16.73
C HIS A 20 22.33 3.33 -15.72
N VAL A 21 22.75 3.54 -14.48
CA VAL A 21 21.87 3.98 -13.40
C VAL A 21 21.45 5.42 -13.72
N GLY A 22 20.23 5.56 -14.26
CA GLY A 22 19.74 6.76 -14.94
C GLY A 22 18.99 6.46 -16.26
N CYS A 23 19.03 5.22 -16.75
CA CYS A 23 18.26 4.80 -17.92
C CYS A 23 16.77 4.58 -17.54
N PRO A 24 15.80 5.15 -18.30
CA PRO A 24 14.36 4.97 -18.07
C PRO A 24 13.89 3.51 -18.05
N THR A 25 14.64 2.61 -18.69
CA THR A 25 14.33 1.18 -18.71
C THR A 25 14.57 0.52 -17.35
N ALA A 26 15.60 0.93 -16.61
CA ALA A 26 15.92 0.38 -15.30
C ALA A 26 14.87 0.76 -14.23
N THR A 27 14.38 2.00 -14.27
CA THR A 27 13.29 2.46 -13.40
C THR A 27 11.97 1.76 -13.71
N MET A 28 11.68 1.49 -14.99
CA MET A 28 10.53 0.69 -15.41
C MET A 28 10.59 -0.74 -14.85
N TYR A 29 11.72 -1.45 -14.99
CA TYR A 29 11.84 -2.83 -14.49
C TYR A 29 11.79 -2.92 -12.95
N ALA A 30 12.42 -1.98 -12.24
CA ALA A 30 12.34 -1.93 -10.78
C ALA A 30 10.91 -1.69 -10.26
N ARG A 31 10.07 -1.01 -11.04
CA ARG A 31 8.65 -0.77 -10.70
C ARG A 31 7.80 -2.03 -10.84
N HIS A 32 8.00 -2.81 -11.91
CA HIS A 32 7.15 -3.95 -12.26
C HIS A 32 7.66 -5.31 -11.78
N ALA A 33 8.94 -5.41 -11.40
CA ALA A 33 9.55 -6.65 -10.93
C ALA A 33 10.33 -6.43 -9.62
N PRO A 34 9.67 -6.51 -8.44
CA PRO A 34 10.37 -6.33 -7.15
C PRO A 34 11.52 -7.34 -6.97
N GLN A 35 11.40 -8.53 -7.55
CA GLN A 35 12.47 -9.52 -7.54
C GLN A 35 13.73 -8.99 -8.22
N PHE A 36 13.60 -8.25 -9.33
CA PHE A 36 14.75 -7.69 -10.03
C PHE A 36 15.50 -6.68 -9.16
N ARG A 37 14.77 -5.80 -8.46
CA ARG A 37 15.36 -4.86 -7.51
C ARG A 37 16.12 -5.59 -6.40
N ASP A 38 15.50 -6.61 -5.82
CA ASP A 38 16.09 -7.35 -4.70
C ASP A 38 17.35 -8.09 -5.14
N GLU A 39 17.32 -8.80 -6.27
CA GLU A 39 18.50 -9.45 -6.85
C GLU A 39 19.61 -8.45 -7.19
N LEU A 40 19.26 -7.28 -7.73
CA LEU A 40 20.23 -6.23 -8.04
C LEU A 40 20.94 -5.71 -6.78
N LEU A 41 20.20 -5.52 -5.69
CA LEU A 41 20.76 -5.08 -4.41
C LEU A 41 21.60 -6.17 -3.73
N LEU A 42 21.19 -7.44 -3.85
CA LEU A 42 21.98 -8.58 -3.35
C LEU A 42 23.30 -8.72 -4.10
N LEU A 43 23.28 -8.52 -5.42
CA LEU A 43 24.46 -8.57 -6.28
C LEU A 43 25.39 -7.37 -6.06
N LYS A 44 24.83 -6.17 -5.87
CA LYS A 44 25.58 -4.93 -5.66
C LYS A 44 25.14 -4.23 -4.38
N PRO A 45 25.54 -4.70 -3.18
CA PRO A 45 25.07 -4.15 -1.89
C PRO A 45 25.38 -2.67 -1.68
N ARG A 46 26.44 -2.15 -2.31
CA ARG A 46 26.84 -0.73 -2.23
C ARG A 46 26.09 0.18 -3.19
N LEU A 47 25.29 -0.36 -4.11
CA LEU A 47 24.59 0.42 -5.12
C LEU A 47 23.66 1.46 -4.51
N LEU A 48 22.88 1.06 -3.50
CA LEU A 48 21.93 1.95 -2.84
C LEU A 48 22.65 3.10 -2.12
N ASP A 49 23.72 2.81 -1.38
CA ASP A 49 24.49 3.83 -0.69
C ASP A 49 25.17 4.81 -1.66
N ALA A 50 25.72 4.31 -2.76
CA ALA A 50 26.31 5.15 -3.80
C ALA A 50 25.26 6.07 -4.46
N LEU A 51 24.06 5.55 -4.72
CA LEU A 51 22.95 6.32 -5.28
C LEU A 51 22.47 7.41 -4.33
N LEU A 52 22.27 7.08 -3.05
CA LEU A 52 21.83 8.03 -2.03
C LEU A 52 22.89 9.09 -1.77
N THR A 53 24.15 8.70 -1.67
CA THR A 53 25.28 9.63 -1.53
C THR A 53 25.33 10.60 -2.71
N LYS A 54 25.15 10.10 -3.93
CA LYS A 54 25.10 10.93 -5.13
C LYS A 54 23.87 11.85 -5.12
N ALA A 55 22.68 11.35 -4.79
CA ALA A 55 21.48 12.18 -4.66
C ALA A 55 21.62 13.27 -3.58
N ASN A 56 22.47 13.05 -2.57
CA ASN A 56 22.74 14.02 -1.52
C ASN A 56 23.84 15.04 -1.86
N SER A 57 24.64 14.85 -2.92
CA SER A 57 25.79 15.73 -3.18
C SER A 57 25.43 17.12 -3.73
N SER A 58 24.33 17.26 -4.47
CA SER A 58 23.89 18.54 -5.02
C SER A 58 22.38 18.55 -5.30
N GLN A 59 21.81 19.72 -5.59
CA GLN A 59 20.39 19.82 -6.01
C GLN A 59 20.16 19.16 -7.36
N GLN A 60 21.08 19.36 -8.33
CA GLN A 60 21.01 18.74 -9.66
C GLN A 60 21.02 17.21 -9.56
N ASP A 61 21.90 16.66 -8.73
CA ASP A 61 21.97 15.20 -8.52
C ASP A 61 20.72 14.68 -7.80
N PHE A 62 20.19 15.45 -6.83
CA PHE A 62 18.94 15.09 -6.18
C PHE A 62 17.82 14.96 -7.21
N ASP A 63 17.64 15.95 -8.07
CA ASP A 63 16.58 15.93 -9.09
C ASP A 63 16.76 14.79 -10.11
N GLN A 64 18.01 14.38 -10.38
CA GLN A 64 18.29 13.26 -11.27
C GLN A 64 18.04 11.88 -10.64
N TYR A 65 18.39 11.69 -9.36
CA TYR A 65 18.43 10.37 -8.73
C TYR A 65 17.28 10.12 -7.73
N ALA A 66 16.54 11.15 -7.31
CA ALA A 66 15.54 11.05 -6.27
C ALA A 66 14.47 9.98 -6.56
N ASP A 67 13.88 9.98 -7.75
CA ASP A 67 12.80 9.04 -8.10
C ASP A 67 13.27 7.59 -8.04
N THR A 68 14.51 7.32 -8.46
CA THR A 68 15.10 5.97 -8.40
C THR A 68 15.33 5.56 -6.95
N CYS A 69 15.87 6.47 -6.13
CA CYS A 69 16.10 6.21 -4.70
C CYS A 69 14.78 5.98 -3.94
N VAL A 70 13.77 6.81 -4.19
CA VAL A 70 12.42 6.66 -3.65
C VAL A 70 11.84 5.31 -4.08
N LEU A 71 11.93 4.93 -5.36
CA LEU A 71 11.42 3.66 -5.85
C LEU A 71 12.06 2.46 -5.13
N ILE A 72 13.38 2.49 -4.92
CA ILE A 72 14.09 1.44 -4.19
C ILE A 72 13.64 1.39 -2.72
N LEU A 73 13.59 2.55 -2.07
CA LEU A 73 13.25 2.68 -0.64
C LEU A 73 11.76 2.52 -0.33
N SER A 74 10.88 2.56 -1.35
CA SER A 74 9.43 2.42 -1.21
C SER A 74 8.94 1.02 -0.81
N ARG A 75 9.82 0.02 -0.82
CA ARG A 75 9.52 -1.31 -0.27
C ARG A 75 10.64 -1.77 0.65
N PRO A 76 10.38 -2.73 1.56
CA PRO A 76 11.41 -3.29 2.43
C PRO A 76 12.63 -3.76 1.64
N LEU A 77 13.82 -3.55 2.19
CA LEU A 77 15.07 -4.07 1.62
C LEU A 77 15.16 -5.59 1.86
N PRO A 78 15.92 -6.32 1.02
CA PRO A 78 16.30 -7.69 1.33
C PRO A 78 16.95 -7.81 2.71
N LEU A 79 16.72 -8.91 3.41
CA LEU A 79 17.18 -9.10 4.81
C LEU A 79 18.69 -8.92 5.00
N SER A 80 19.49 -9.21 3.97
CA SER A 80 20.96 -9.08 3.99
C SER A 80 21.47 -7.71 3.58
N VAL A 81 20.59 -6.79 3.16
CA VAL A 81 20.97 -5.45 2.70
C VAL A 81 20.55 -4.43 3.78
N PRO A 82 21.49 -3.89 4.57
CA PRO A 82 21.18 -2.89 5.56
C PRO A 82 20.76 -1.57 4.90
N LEU A 83 19.95 -0.78 5.60
CA LEU A 83 19.65 0.59 5.18
C LEU A 83 20.92 1.46 5.32
N PRO A 84 21.43 2.10 4.25
CA PRO A 84 22.60 2.96 4.35
C PRO A 84 22.35 4.19 5.22
N SER A 85 23.38 4.71 5.90
CA SER A 85 23.28 5.93 6.70
C SER A 85 22.88 7.16 5.86
N SER A 86 23.32 7.21 4.60
CA SER A 86 22.97 8.24 3.61
C SER A 86 21.45 8.34 3.34
N ALA A 87 20.66 7.30 3.69
CA ALA A 87 19.21 7.31 3.57
C ALA A 87 18.55 8.34 4.49
N GLN A 88 19.17 8.66 5.64
CA GLN A 88 18.64 9.64 6.58
C GLN A 88 18.56 11.04 5.96
N ASP A 89 19.69 11.53 5.45
CA ASP A 89 19.77 12.86 4.83
C ASP A 89 18.88 12.94 3.58
N PHE A 90 18.86 11.86 2.80
CA PHE A 90 18.00 11.77 1.62
C PHE A 90 16.51 11.86 2.00
N PHE A 91 16.08 11.12 3.03
CA PHE A 91 14.70 11.17 3.53
C PHE A 91 14.31 12.57 4.00
N LEU A 92 15.18 13.26 4.76
CA LEU A 92 14.91 14.61 5.22
C LEU A 92 14.81 15.60 4.04
N ARG A 93 15.63 15.45 3.00
CA ARG A 93 15.49 16.25 1.77
C ARG A 93 14.18 16.01 1.03
N VAL A 94 13.76 14.74 0.90
CA VAL A 94 12.47 14.39 0.30
C VAL A 94 11.31 15.02 1.10
N PHE A 95 11.37 14.96 2.43
CA PHE A 95 10.37 15.59 3.28
C PHE A 95 10.40 17.13 3.19
N GLN A 96 11.59 17.75 3.12
CA GLN A 96 11.74 19.19 2.97
C GLN A 96 11.05 19.71 1.69
N LYS A 97 11.12 18.96 0.58
CA LYS A 97 10.37 19.28 -0.66
C LYS A 97 8.87 19.31 -0.43
N SER A 98 8.34 18.38 0.36
CA SER A 98 6.92 18.36 0.75
C SER A 98 6.52 19.53 1.65
N ASN A 99 7.43 20.04 2.48
CA ASN A 99 7.17 21.21 3.30
C ASN A 99 7.18 22.53 2.48
N GLN A 100 8.02 22.62 1.44
CA GLN A 100 8.08 23.80 0.57
C GLN A 100 6.87 23.91 -0.36
N ASN A 101 6.38 22.79 -0.87
CA ASN A 101 5.19 22.73 -1.73
C ASN A 101 4.31 21.54 -1.32
N PRO A 102 3.45 21.70 -0.30
CA PRO A 102 2.62 20.61 0.20
C PRO A 102 1.57 20.19 -0.82
N CYS A 103 1.77 19.03 -1.45
CA CYS A 103 0.81 18.41 -2.36
C CYS A 103 0.98 16.89 -2.37
N VAL A 104 0.08 16.17 -3.05
CA VAL A 104 0.12 14.70 -3.11
C VAL A 104 1.46 14.21 -3.67
N GLU A 105 1.92 14.81 -4.77
CA GLU A 105 3.17 14.41 -5.45
C GLU A 105 4.41 14.54 -4.57
N THR A 106 4.46 15.54 -3.69
CA THR A 106 5.63 15.78 -2.83
C THR A 106 5.58 14.96 -1.54
N LEU A 107 4.39 14.64 -1.02
CA LEU A 107 4.25 13.88 0.22
C LEU A 107 4.21 12.35 0.02
N LYS A 108 3.70 11.88 -1.13
CA LYS A 108 3.63 10.46 -1.50
C LYS A 108 4.97 9.72 -1.40
N PRO A 109 6.11 10.29 -1.88
CA PRO A 109 7.44 9.70 -1.65
C PRO A 109 7.78 9.46 -0.18
N VAL A 110 7.47 10.44 0.70
CA VAL A 110 7.73 10.34 2.15
C VAL A 110 6.96 9.16 2.74
N TYR A 111 5.66 9.07 2.42
CA TYR A 111 4.82 7.96 2.84
C TYR A 111 5.38 6.61 2.37
N TYR A 112 5.73 6.47 1.09
CA TYR A 112 6.20 5.18 0.57
C TYR A 112 7.54 4.76 1.18
N MET A 113 8.47 5.70 1.39
CA MET A 113 9.73 5.42 2.08
C MET A 113 9.47 4.90 3.50
N LEU A 114 8.60 5.57 4.27
CA LEU A 114 8.20 5.13 5.61
C LEU A 114 7.42 3.81 5.61
N ASN A 115 6.65 3.53 4.56
CA ASN A 115 5.95 2.25 4.41
C ASN A 115 6.89 1.13 3.91
N GLY A 116 8.12 1.46 3.52
CA GLY A 116 9.10 0.56 2.93
C GLY A 116 10.38 0.43 3.76
N ALA A 117 11.51 0.69 3.13
CA ALA A 117 12.84 0.53 3.72
C ALA A 117 13.07 1.46 4.92
N CYS A 118 12.52 2.68 4.89
CA CYS A 118 12.72 3.70 5.91
C CYS A 118 11.72 3.61 7.08
N HIS A 119 11.01 2.50 7.26
CA HIS A 119 9.96 2.36 8.28
C HIS A 119 10.42 2.62 9.73
N GLN A 120 11.70 2.44 10.05
CA GLN A 120 12.25 2.75 11.39
C GLN A 120 13.03 4.07 11.42
N LEU A 121 13.19 4.73 10.27
CA LEU A 121 14.11 5.84 10.12
C LEU A 121 13.72 7.02 11.02
N PHE A 122 12.42 7.32 11.13
CA PHE A 122 11.95 8.42 12.00
C PHE A 122 12.41 8.24 13.46
N SER A 123 12.29 7.05 14.03
CA SER A 123 12.72 6.79 15.41
C SER A 123 14.24 6.86 15.63
N LEU A 124 15.02 6.81 14.54
CA LEU A 124 16.48 6.90 14.57
C LEU A 124 16.98 8.34 14.36
N LEU A 125 16.09 9.28 13.99
CA LEU A 125 16.46 10.68 13.82
C LEU A 125 16.83 11.30 15.17
N PRO A 126 17.75 12.30 15.18
CA PRO A 126 17.95 13.15 16.34
C PRO A 126 16.63 13.80 16.80
N HIS A 127 16.49 14.02 18.11
CA HIS A 127 15.25 14.57 18.70
C HIS A 127 14.80 15.88 18.01
N ASP A 128 15.73 16.79 17.73
CA ASP A 128 15.43 18.07 17.07
C ASP A 128 14.87 17.88 15.66
N ALA A 129 15.40 16.91 14.91
CA ALA A 129 14.90 16.56 13.58
C ALA A 129 13.52 15.90 13.65
N GLN A 130 13.26 15.05 14.65
CA GLN A 130 11.91 14.48 14.88
C GLN A 130 10.89 15.58 15.21
N HIS A 131 11.25 16.50 16.10
CA HIS A 131 10.40 17.62 16.48
C HIS A 131 10.11 18.54 15.28
N GLN A 132 11.13 18.89 14.50
CA GLN A 132 10.97 19.70 13.30
C GLN A 132 10.07 19.01 12.26
N PHE A 133 10.26 17.69 12.07
CA PHE A 133 9.43 16.89 11.17
C PHE A 133 7.96 16.94 11.59
N ASP A 134 7.67 16.69 12.88
CA ASP A 134 6.31 16.71 13.40
C ASP A 134 5.68 18.12 13.34
N GLN A 135 6.46 19.16 13.62
CA GLN A 135 6.00 20.55 13.52
C GLN A 135 5.59 20.90 12.08
N GLN A 136 6.38 20.50 11.08
CA GLN A 136 6.09 20.72 9.67
C GLN A 136 4.87 19.91 9.22
N LEU A 137 4.77 18.64 9.60
CA LEU A 137 3.62 17.79 9.29
C LEU A 137 2.33 18.36 9.90
N ARG A 138 2.41 18.86 11.13
CA ARG A 138 1.31 19.57 11.80
C ARG A 138 0.90 20.85 11.07
N HIS A 139 1.85 21.57 10.49
CA HIS A 139 1.57 22.76 9.68
C HIS A 139 0.75 22.39 8.44
N ILE A 140 1.19 21.38 7.68
CA ILE A 140 0.46 20.84 6.52
C ILE A 140 -0.96 20.41 6.92
N LEU A 141 -1.10 19.68 8.04
CA LEU A 141 -2.40 19.26 8.58
C LEU A 141 -3.31 20.42 9.03
N LYS A 142 -2.78 21.61 9.30
CA LYS A 142 -3.57 22.80 9.64
C LYS A 142 -4.00 23.58 8.40
N SER A 143 -3.18 23.58 7.35
CA SER A 143 -3.46 24.30 6.10
C SER A 143 -4.32 23.53 5.11
N SER A 144 -4.43 22.21 5.26
CA SER A 144 -5.20 21.34 4.35
C SER A 144 -6.72 21.55 4.50
N ASP A 145 -7.41 21.89 3.40
CA ASP A 145 -8.87 21.92 3.34
C ASP A 145 -9.39 20.60 2.72
N VAL A 146 -10.34 19.96 3.40
CA VAL A 146 -11.00 18.69 3.02
C VAL A 146 -11.73 18.80 1.68
N GLY A 147 -12.04 20.01 1.21
CA GLY A 147 -12.66 20.24 -0.09
C GLY A 147 -11.68 20.24 -1.27
N LYS A 148 -10.46 20.77 -1.09
CA LYS A 148 -9.47 20.94 -2.16
C LYS A 148 -8.35 19.90 -2.11
N ASP A 149 -7.98 19.48 -0.91
CA ASP A 149 -6.77 18.70 -0.62
C ASP A 149 -7.10 17.36 0.07
N ALA A 150 -8.28 16.81 -0.22
CA ALA A 150 -8.79 15.59 0.43
C ALA A 150 -7.79 14.41 0.37
N MET A 151 -7.10 14.25 -0.76
CA MET A 151 -6.07 13.22 -0.92
C MET A 151 -4.80 13.56 -0.12
N LEU A 152 -4.30 14.80 -0.17
CA LEU A 152 -3.14 15.23 0.62
C LEU A 152 -3.36 14.95 2.12
N LEU A 153 -4.57 15.21 2.62
CA LEU A 153 -4.93 14.92 4.00
C LEU A 153 -4.82 13.42 4.33
N LEU A 154 -5.25 12.53 3.43
CA LEU A 154 -5.04 11.08 3.61
C LEU A 154 -3.56 10.74 3.65
N TRP A 155 -2.75 11.26 2.74
CA TRP A 155 -1.30 11.03 2.77
C TRP A 155 -0.66 11.51 4.07
N CYS A 156 -1.10 12.66 4.61
CA CYS A 156 -0.67 13.13 5.93
C CYS A 156 -1.06 12.15 7.03
N PHE A 157 -2.30 11.65 7.06
CA PHE A 157 -2.71 10.62 8.02
C PHE A 157 -1.83 9.37 7.91
N GLY A 158 -1.52 8.95 6.68
CA GLY A 158 -0.63 7.82 6.42
C GLY A 158 0.76 8.03 7.01
N VAL A 159 1.37 9.20 6.79
CA VAL A 159 2.68 9.55 7.34
C VAL A 159 2.63 9.54 8.88
N VAL A 160 1.63 10.18 9.50
CA VAL A 160 1.48 10.18 10.97
C VAL A 160 1.37 8.74 11.50
N LEU A 161 0.54 7.91 10.89
CA LEU A 161 0.35 6.52 11.34
C LEU A 161 1.64 5.69 11.24
N LEU A 162 2.44 5.89 10.20
CA LEU A 162 3.69 5.16 10.00
C LEU A 162 4.79 5.64 10.96
N VAL A 163 4.80 6.92 11.30
CA VAL A 163 5.71 7.51 12.29
C VAL A 163 5.38 7.02 13.71
N GLU A 164 4.11 7.00 14.08
CA GLU A 164 3.66 6.57 15.41
C GLU A 164 3.82 5.05 15.61
N TYR A 165 3.55 4.28 14.55
CA TYR A 165 3.51 2.83 14.60
C TYR A 165 4.30 2.18 13.46
N PRO A 166 5.63 2.31 13.50
CA PRO A 166 6.50 1.77 12.46
C PRO A 166 6.31 0.25 12.34
N GLY A 167 5.98 -0.22 11.14
CA GLY A 167 5.86 -1.63 10.83
C GLY A 167 4.59 -2.35 11.33
N LYS A 168 3.67 -1.70 12.06
CA LYS A 168 2.39 -2.33 12.48
C LYS A 168 1.44 -2.60 11.30
N PHE A 169 1.62 -1.88 10.20
CA PHE A 169 0.76 -1.97 9.02
C PHE A 169 1.42 -2.69 7.83
N LYS A 170 2.46 -3.52 8.09
CA LYS A 170 3.15 -4.27 7.03
C LYS A 170 2.16 -5.16 6.27
N ARG A 171 2.25 -5.12 4.93
CA ARG A 171 1.55 -6.04 4.02
C ARG A 171 2.10 -7.45 4.26
N SER A 172 1.45 -8.24 5.12
CA SER A 172 1.82 -9.64 5.32
C SER A 172 0.91 -10.55 4.48
N PRO A 173 1.44 -11.27 3.48
CA PRO A 173 0.63 -12.14 2.63
C PRO A 173 0.29 -13.49 3.27
N ALA A 174 0.54 -13.69 4.58
CA ALA A 174 0.50 -15.03 5.19
C ALA A 174 -0.15 -15.12 6.57
N LYS A 175 -0.77 -14.06 7.11
CA LYS A 175 -1.47 -14.14 8.39
C LYS A 175 -2.83 -13.46 8.33
N GLY A 176 -3.86 -14.29 8.14
CA GLY A 176 -5.26 -13.86 8.20
C GLY A 176 -5.59 -13.18 9.52
N LEU A 177 -6.35 -12.08 9.44
CA LEU A 177 -7.16 -11.33 10.43
C LEU A 177 -6.75 -11.20 11.91
N SER A 178 -5.64 -11.78 12.37
CA SER A 178 -5.37 -11.99 13.80
C SER A 178 -4.19 -11.18 14.34
N GLN A 179 -3.55 -10.32 13.55
CA GLN A 179 -2.37 -9.58 14.02
C GLN A 179 -2.32 -8.07 13.68
N ILE A 180 -3.48 -7.42 13.55
CA ILE A 180 -3.58 -5.95 13.67
C ILE A 180 -4.61 -5.58 14.76
N VAL A 181 -4.55 -6.30 15.87
CA VAL A 181 -5.16 -5.85 17.12
C VAL A 181 -3.98 -5.45 17.99
N PRO A 182 -3.81 -4.16 18.36
CA PRO A 182 -2.99 -3.84 19.52
C PRO A 182 -3.55 -4.70 20.65
N THR A 183 -2.70 -5.52 21.28
CA THR A 183 -3.03 -6.40 22.40
C THR A 183 -4.19 -5.79 23.19
N GLN A 184 -5.37 -6.43 23.14
CA GLN A 184 -6.61 -5.86 23.67
C GLN A 184 -6.32 -5.30 25.07
N GLY A 185 -6.37 -3.97 25.23
CA GLY A 185 -6.12 -3.28 26.50
C GLY A 185 -4.99 -2.25 26.53
N ALA A 186 -4.03 -2.27 25.59
CA ALA A 186 -2.99 -1.24 25.54
C ALA A 186 -3.49 -0.04 24.72
N LYS A 187 -3.89 1.05 25.41
CA LYS A 187 -4.23 2.31 24.75
C LYS A 187 -3.06 2.75 23.85
N PRO A 188 -3.32 3.14 22.59
CA PRO A 188 -2.28 3.63 21.71
C PRO A 188 -1.59 4.85 22.35
N ASP A 189 -0.28 4.76 22.59
CA ASP A 189 0.54 5.87 23.09
C ASP A 189 0.99 6.73 21.92
N TRP A 190 0.31 7.86 21.73
CA TRP A 190 0.60 8.83 20.67
C TRP A 190 1.78 9.70 21.08
N LYS A 191 2.94 9.46 20.48
CA LYS A 191 4.20 10.11 20.86
C LYS A 191 4.34 11.49 20.22
N THR A 192 3.93 11.61 18.96
CA THR A 192 4.04 12.85 18.22
C THR A 192 2.86 13.75 18.49
N ALA A 193 3.10 15.04 18.38
CA ALA A 193 2.12 16.04 18.64
C ALA A 193 1.07 16.06 17.49
N SER A 194 1.42 15.62 16.27
CA SER A 194 0.45 15.35 15.18
C SER A 194 -0.43 14.13 15.47
N GLY A 195 0.14 13.02 15.93
CA GLY A 195 -0.62 11.82 16.31
C GLY A 195 -1.61 12.10 17.43
N GLN A 196 -1.18 12.81 18.47
CA GLN A 196 -2.06 13.25 19.55
C GLN A 196 -3.21 14.11 19.02
N LYS A 197 -2.92 15.10 18.17
CA LYS A 197 -3.97 15.98 17.59
C LYS A 197 -5.03 15.20 16.80
N LEU A 198 -4.62 14.16 16.06
CA LEU A 198 -5.52 13.42 15.18
C LEU A 198 -6.30 12.32 15.90
N PHE A 199 -5.69 11.65 16.86
CA PHE A 199 -6.21 10.38 17.38
C PHE A 199 -6.36 10.33 18.90
N LEU A 200 -5.83 11.31 19.65
CA LEU A 200 -6.03 11.37 21.10
C LEU A 200 -7.41 11.98 21.41
N GLY A 201 -8.23 11.19 22.11
CA GLY A 201 -9.59 11.56 22.50
C GLY A 201 -10.64 11.21 21.45
N SER A 202 -11.86 10.89 21.92
CA SER A 202 -12.97 10.45 21.07
C SER A 202 -13.39 11.50 20.04
N THR A 203 -13.42 12.79 20.42
CA THR A 203 -13.78 13.89 19.53
C THR A 203 -12.80 14.03 18.35
N SER A 204 -11.49 14.01 18.63
CA SER A 204 -10.44 14.07 17.60
C SER A 204 -10.52 12.87 16.68
N LEU A 205 -10.70 11.67 17.25
CA LEU A 205 -10.79 10.43 16.50
C LEU A 205 -12.01 10.40 15.58
N TYR A 206 -13.21 10.76 16.06
CA TYR A 206 -14.41 10.85 15.21
C TYR A 206 -14.28 11.90 14.11
N ARG A 207 -13.66 13.05 14.41
CA ARG A 207 -13.32 14.03 13.38
C ARG A 207 -12.43 13.41 12.33
N THR A 208 -11.33 12.76 12.71
CA THR A 208 -10.38 12.13 11.78
C THR A 208 -11.03 11.03 10.95
N MET A 209 -11.88 10.19 11.54
CA MET A 209 -12.68 9.18 10.82
C MET A 209 -13.63 9.82 9.80
N THR A 210 -14.26 10.94 10.15
CA THR A 210 -15.13 11.71 9.25
C THR A 210 -14.34 12.27 8.07
N LEU A 211 -13.16 12.84 8.34
CA LEU A 211 -12.27 13.36 7.30
C LEU A 211 -11.77 12.25 6.37
N ALA A 212 -11.33 11.12 6.93
CA ALA A 212 -10.92 9.97 6.14
C ALA A 212 -12.06 9.45 5.25
N SER A 213 -13.29 9.38 5.78
CA SER A 213 -14.46 8.94 5.01
C SER A 213 -14.85 9.92 3.90
N LEU A 214 -14.75 11.23 4.15
CA LEU A 214 -14.95 12.26 3.13
C LEU A 214 -13.89 12.16 2.03
N SER A 215 -12.63 11.90 2.39
CA SER A 215 -11.57 11.70 1.42
C SER A 215 -11.76 10.42 0.60
N VAL A 216 -12.27 9.33 1.19
CA VAL A 216 -12.66 8.12 0.44
C VAL A 216 -13.78 8.43 -0.54
N ILE A 217 -14.82 9.17 -0.13
CA ILE A 217 -15.89 9.62 -1.04
C ILE A 217 -15.32 10.40 -2.24
N TRP A 218 -14.29 11.22 -2.01
CA TRP A 218 -13.59 11.95 -3.08
C TRP A 218 -12.79 11.01 -3.98
N ALA A 219 -12.00 10.11 -3.41
CA ALA A 219 -11.18 9.14 -4.14
C ALA A 219 -12.03 8.27 -5.07
N ILE A 220 -13.17 7.77 -4.59
CA ILE A 220 -14.06 6.90 -5.37
C ILE A 220 -14.93 7.66 -6.39
N LYS A 221 -14.97 9.00 -6.34
CA LYS A 221 -15.73 9.81 -7.31
C LYS A 221 -15.10 9.78 -8.71
N GLY A 222 -13.83 9.39 -8.84
CA GLY A 222 -13.16 9.23 -10.14
C GLY A 222 -13.03 10.53 -10.95
N GLY A 223 -12.67 11.64 -10.28
CA GLY A 223 -12.52 12.95 -10.92
C GLY A 223 -11.14 13.19 -11.56
N VAL A 224 -11.01 14.29 -12.30
CA VAL A 224 -9.72 14.74 -12.87
C VAL A 224 -8.70 14.94 -11.73
N GLY A 225 -7.56 14.26 -11.80
CA GLY A 225 -6.42 14.47 -10.92
C GLY A 225 -6.22 13.45 -9.79
N VAL A 226 -6.96 12.34 -9.74
CA VAL A 226 -6.67 11.20 -8.85
C VAL A 226 -6.57 9.93 -9.69
N THR A 227 -5.42 9.25 -9.66
CA THR A 227 -5.27 7.97 -10.37
C THR A 227 -5.90 6.81 -9.59
N ASP A 228 -6.16 5.68 -10.26
CA ASP A 228 -6.71 4.50 -9.60
C ASP A 228 -5.79 3.98 -8.48
N GLU A 229 -4.48 3.99 -8.71
CA GLU A 229 -3.47 3.59 -7.71
C GLU A 229 -3.50 4.51 -6.48
N GLU A 230 -3.71 5.81 -6.70
CA GLU A 230 -3.83 6.79 -5.62
C GLU A 230 -5.13 6.63 -4.84
N ALA A 231 -6.24 6.36 -5.52
CA ALA A 231 -7.50 6.06 -4.88
C ALA A 231 -7.39 4.80 -4.02
N ILE A 232 -6.81 3.73 -4.56
CA ILE A 232 -6.58 2.46 -3.85
C ILE A 232 -5.72 2.69 -2.60
N GLU A 233 -4.56 3.34 -2.73
CA GLU A 233 -3.68 3.56 -1.58
C GLU A 233 -4.29 4.54 -0.57
N GLY A 234 -5.02 5.57 -1.03
CA GLY A 234 -5.77 6.47 -0.17
C GLY A 234 -6.83 5.75 0.67
N ILE A 235 -7.59 4.84 0.07
CA ILE A 235 -8.58 4.02 0.79
C ILE A 235 -7.89 3.06 1.78
N ARG A 236 -6.71 2.52 1.44
CA ARG A 236 -5.91 1.72 2.39
C ARG A 236 -5.46 2.55 3.58
N ILE A 237 -5.00 3.79 3.36
CA ILE A 237 -4.64 4.71 4.46
C ILE A 237 -5.86 5.02 5.34
N ALA A 238 -7.01 5.31 4.73
CA ALA A 238 -8.26 5.54 5.46
C ALA A 238 -8.67 4.30 6.28
N SER A 239 -8.50 3.10 5.72
CA SER A 239 -8.75 1.84 6.43
C SER A 239 -7.85 1.68 7.65
N ARG A 240 -6.57 2.10 7.56
CA ARG A 240 -5.65 2.11 8.71
C ARG A 240 -6.08 3.12 9.78
N VAL A 241 -6.58 4.29 9.38
CA VAL A 241 -7.19 5.27 10.30
C VAL A 241 -8.34 4.64 11.09
N LEU A 242 -9.23 3.89 10.43
CA LEU A 242 -10.31 3.19 11.13
C LEU A 242 -9.75 2.12 12.08
N ARG A 243 -8.76 1.33 11.65
CA ARG A 243 -8.19 0.24 12.48
C ARG A 243 -7.56 0.70 13.79
N VAL A 244 -7.17 1.97 13.89
CA VAL A 244 -6.71 2.59 15.15
C VAL A 244 -7.83 2.74 16.18
N ALA A 245 -9.05 3.02 15.73
CA ALA A 245 -10.20 3.15 16.62
C ALA A 245 -10.63 1.78 17.13
N ASP A 246 -11.07 1.68 18.38
CA ASP A 246 -11.68 0.44 18.89
C ASP A 246 -12.93 0.07 18.10
N ARG A 247 -13.29 -1.21 18.11
CA ARG A 247 -14.45 -1.74 17.37
C ARG A 247 -15.73 -0.98 17.70
N ASP A 248 -16.02 -0.78 18.99
CA ASP A 248 -17.23 -0.10 19.43
C ASP A 248 -17.26 1.37 19.00
N VAL A 249 -16.09 2.03 18.98
CA VAL A 249 -15.96 3.41 18.50
C VAL A 249 -16.27 3.47 17.00
N ARG A 250 -15.71 2.54 16.21
CA ARG A 250 -15.97 2.46 14.77
C ARG A 250 -17.45 2.23 14.43
N GLU A 251 -18.04 1.22 15.05
CA GLU A 251 -19.42 0.80 14.77
C GLU A 251 -20.45 1.84 15.22
N ASN A 252 -20.14 2.64 16.25
CA ASN A 252 -21.00 3.73 16.71
C ASN A 252 -20.74 5.07 16.01
N TRP A 253 -19.62 5.26 15.32
CA TRP A 253 -19.30 6.53 14.65
C TRP A 253 -20.42 7.01 13.69
N PRO A 254 -21.04 6.17 12.83
CA PRO A 254 -22.14 6.60 11.97
C PRO A 254 -23.37 7.15 12.72
N ARG A 255 -23.48 6.88 14.02
CA ARG A 255 -24.58 7.33 14.90
C ARG A 255 -24.16 8.44 15.86
N SER A 256 -22.89 8.84 15.85
CA SER A 256 -22.33 9.80 16.82
C SER A 256 -22.91 11.22 16.66
N ASP A 257 -23.06 11.69 15.42
CA ASP A 257 -23.70 12.97 15.12
C ASP A 257 -24.29 13.01 13.68
N THR A 258 -25.03 14.08 13.37
CA THR A 258 -25.69 14.27 12.07
C THR A 258 -24.70 14.29 10.90
N ARG A 259 -23.50 14.85 11.10
CA ARG A 259 -22.48 14.97 10.06
C ARG A 259 -21.83 13.61 9.76
N ALA A 260 -21.50 12.83 10.80
CA ALA A 260 -20.99 11.47 10.68
C ALA A 260 -22.01 10.59 9.96
N ARG A 261 -23.29 10.66 10.37
CA ARG A 261 -24.39 9.93 9.72
C ARG A 261 -24.52 10.30 8.24
N GLY A 262 -24.55 11.59 7.92
CA GLY A 262 -24.65 12.06 6.54
C GLY A 262 -23.46 11.65 5.68
N THR A 263 -22.25 11.71 6.24
CA THR A 263 -21.01 11.26 5.58
C THR A 263 -21.06 9.77 5.30
N PHE A 264 -21.46 8.96 6.29
CA PHE A 264 -21.57 7.52 6.15
C PHE A 264 -22.60 7.12 5.09
N LEU A 265 -23.79 7.72 5.09
CA LEU A 265 -24.82 7.42 4.08
C LEU A 265 -24.33 7.77 2.67
N LYS A 266 -23.67 8.92 2.50
CA LYS A 266 -23.10 9.34 1.22
C LYS A 266 -21.98 8.41 0.76
N LEU A 267 -21.16 7.89 1.68
CA LEU A 267 -20.14 6.89 1.38
C LEU A 267 -20.78 5.62 0.80
N VAL A 268 -21.80 5.08 1.47
CA VAL A 268 -22.53 3.88 1.01
C VAL A 268 -23.12 4.12 -0.37
N GLU A 269 -23.83 5.23 -0.57
CA GLU A 269 -24.44 5.62 -1.84
C GLU A 269 -23.41 5.69 -2.98
N LYS A 270 -22.16 6.10 -2.68
CA LYS A 270 -21.09 6.18 -3.69
C LYS A 270 -20.46 4.82 -3.98
N ILE A 271 -20.27 3.99 -2.97
CA ILE A 271 -19.76 2.62 -3.15
C ILE A 271 -20.72 1.79 -3.99
N GLU A 272 -22.03 1.90 -3.74
CA GLU A 272 -23.06 1.18 -4.50
C GLU A 272 -23.10 1.56 -5.99
N ARG A 273 -22.58 2.75 -6.35
CA ARG A 273 -22.51 3.23 -7.73
C ARG A 273 -21.18 2.93 -8.43
N LEU A 274 -20.19 2.38 -7.72
CA LEU A 274 -18.90 2.08 -8.32
C LEU A 274 -19.01 0.98 -9.37
N ASP A 275 -18.17 1.06 -10.40
CA ASP A 275 -18.01 -0.07 -11.31
C ASP A 275 -17.38 -1.25 -10.56
N THR A 276 -18.15 -2.33 -10.53
CA THR A 276 -17.85 -3.65 -9.95
C THR A 276 -16.55 -4.30 -10.43
N LYS A 277 -15.91 -3.76 -11.48
CA LYS A 277 -14.67 -4.29 -12.06
C LYS A 277 -13.40 -3.67 -11.50
N SER A 278 -13.49 -2.56 -10.75
CA SER A 278 -12.30 -1.85 -10.29
C SER A 278 -11.77 -2.41 -8.97
N ALA A 279 -10.43 -2.50 -8.82
CA ALA A 279 -9.78 -2.77 -7.54
C ALA A 279 -10.18 -1.75 -6.44
N ILE A 280 -10.60 -0.54 -6.86
CA ILE A 280 -11.18 0.49 -5.99
C ILE A 280 -12.44 -0.02 -5.28
N PHE A 281 -13.30 -0.79 -5.97
CA PHE A 281 -14.52 -1.33 -5.36
C PHE A 281 -14.20 -2.24 -4.17
N PHE A 282 -13.27 -3.18 -4.33
CA PHE A 282 -12.90 -4.11 -3.25
C PHE A 282 -12.32 -3.37 -2.04
N GLN A 283 -11.48 -2.35 -2.29
CA GLN A 283 -10.95 -1.50 -1.23
C GLN A 283 -12.05 -0.71 -0.52
N ALA A 284 -12.94 -0.07 -1.28
CA ALA A 284 -14.02 0.74 -0.71
C ALA A 284 -15.05 -0.11 0.05
N ALA A 285 -15.39 -1.30 -0.48
CA ALA A 285 -16.25 -2.26 0.18
C ALA A 285 -15.63 -2.78 1.49
N GLY A 286 -14.33 -3.08 1.47
CA GLY A 286 -13.57 -3.43 2.68
C GLY A 286 -13.56 -2.31 3.71
N PHE A 287 -13.33 -1.06 3.29
CA PHE A 287 -13.40 0.12 4.14
C PHE A 287 -14.79 0.29 4.77
N HIS A 288 -15.87 0.16 3.99
CA HIS A 288 -17.24 0.19 4.51
C HIS A 288 -17.48 -0.91 5.54
N ALA A 289 -17.06 -2.15 5.25
CA ALA A 289 -17.23 -3.28 6.14
C ALA A 289 -16.46 -3.11 7.47
N LEU A 290 -15.32 -2.41 7.46
CA LEU A 290 -14.59 -2.05 8.70
C LEU A 290 -15.38 -1.10 9.61
N ILE A 291 -16.27 -0.26 9.06
CA ILE A 291 -17.10 0.67 9.83
C ILE A 291 -18.27 -0.06 10.48
N ILE A 292 -19.02 -0.85 9.69
CA ILE A 292 -20.25 -1.50 10.16
C ILE A 292 -20.01 -2.82 10.91
N GLY A 293 -18.81 -3.38 10.80
CA GLY A 293 -18.49 -4.70 11.32
C GLY A 293 -19.09 -5.84 10.49
N THR A 294 -18.62 -7.07 10.72
CA THR A 294 -19.10 -8.27 10.00
C THR A 294 -20.58 -8.54 10.23
N ALA A 295 -21.08 -8.26 11.44
CA ALA A 295 -22.49 -8.44 11.79
C ALA A 295 -23.43 -7.43 11.11
N GLY A 296 -22.91 -6.29 10.65
CA GLY A 296 -23.69 -5.25 9.98
C GLY A 296 -23.84 -5.45 8.47
N LEU A 297 -23.16 -6.44 7.88
CA LEU A 297 -23.17 -6.67 6.44
C LEU A 297 -24.53 -7.22 5.97
N LYS A 298 -25.18 -6.48 5.06
CA LYS A 298 -26.43 -6.94 4.44
C LYS A 298 -26.14 -8.04 3.41
N PRO A 299 -27.02 -9.06 3.27
CA PRO A 299 -26.86 -10.13 2.28
C PRO A 299 -26.63 -9.60 0.87
N ASN A 300 -27.38 -8.57 0.44
CA ASN A 300 -27.22 -7.97 -0.89
C ASN A 300 -25.80 -7.42 -1.12
N THR A 301 -25.18 -6.81 -0.11
CA THR A 301 -23.80 -6.28 -0.21
C THR A 301 -22.78 -7.41 -0.34
N VAL A 302 -23.01 -8.53 0.37
CA VAL A 302 -22.19 -9.74 0.23
C VAL A 302 -22.36 -10.34 -1.17
N THR A 303 -23.59 -10.53 -1.64
CA THR A 303 -23.86 -11.04 -3.00
C THR A 303 -23.24 -10.17 -4.08
N GLN A 304 -23.32 -8.84 -3.96
CA GLN A 304 -22.65 -7.92 -4.89
C GLN A 304 -21.14 -8.14 -4.87
N TYR A 305 -20.53 -8.23 -3.68
CA TYR A 305 -19.10 -8.51 -3.54
C TYR A 305 -18.71 -9.84 -4.20
N GLU A 306 -19.49 -10.91 -4.00
CA GLU A 306 -19.27 -12.22 -4.61
C GLU A 306 -19.36 -12.18 -6.14
N LEU A 307 -20.37 -11.48 -6.68
CA LEU A 307 -20.53 -11.30 -8.12
C LEU A 307 -19.37 -10.52 -8.74
N CYS A 308 -18.87 -9.49 -8.05
CA CYS A 308 -17.68 -8.74 -8.46
C CYS A 308 -16.48 -9.69 -8.49
N LEU A 309 -16.22 -10.41 -7.40
CA LEU A 309 -15.10 -11.33 -7.27
C LEU A 309 -15.11 -12.40 -8.38
N ALA A 310 -16.26 -13.02 -8.64
CA ALA A 310 -16.40 -14.03 -9.69
C ALA A 310 -16.06 -13.46 -11.08
N ARG A 311 -16.49 -12.23 -11.38
CA ARG A 311 -16.15 -11.56 -12.65
C ARG A 311 -14.66 -11.25 -12.76
N THR A 312 -14.05 -10.75 -11.69
CA THR A 312 -12.64 -10.37 -11.70
C THR A 312 -11.72 -11.58 -11.83
N LEU A 313 -12.08 -12.72 -11.22
CA LEU A 313 -11.33 -13.98 -11.35
C LEU A 313 -11.33 -14.55 -12.78
N CYS A 314 -12.29 -14.16 -13.63
CA CYS A 314 -12.29 -14.51 -15.05
C CYS A 314 -11.29 -13.68 -15.87
N MET A 315 -10.70 -12.64 -15.29
CA MET A 315 -9.69 -11.79 -15.94
C MET A 315 -8.29 -12.10 -15.38
N ALA A 316 -7.24 -11.76 -16.13
CA ALA A 316 -5.87 -11.93 -15.65
C ALA A 316 -5.67 -11.10 -14.37
N PRO A 317 -5.27 -11.72 -13.23
CA PRO A 317 -5.18 -11.02 -11.96
C PRO A 317 -4.07 -9.96 -11.98
N ASP A 318 -4.43 -8.74 -11.60
CA ASP A 318 -3.50 -7.67 -11.31
C ASP A 318 -2.91 -7.84 -9.89
N ILE A 319 -1.67 -7.40 -9.68
CA ILE A 319 -0.98 -7.45 -8.37
C ILE A 319 -1.75 -6.64 -7.33
N ASP A 320 -2.30 -5.48 -7.73
CA ASP A 320 -3.06 -4.62 -6.81
C ASP A 320 -4.39 -5.23 -6.37
N LEU A 321 -4.94 -6.14 -7.18
CA LEU A 321 -6.14 -6.89 -6.84
C LEU A 321 -5.86 -7.92 -5.74
N GLU A 322 -4.74 -8.66 -5.82
CA GLU A 322 -4.37 -9.67 -4.81
C GLU A 322 -4.27 -9.02 -3.41
N ASP A 323 -3.55 -7.92 -3.31
CA ASP A 323 -3.43 -7.13 -2.07
C ASP A 323 -4.82 -6.67 -1.60
N SER A 324 -5.67 -6.19 -2.51
CA SER A 324 -7.01 -5.69 -2.17
C SER A 324 -7.97 -6.76 -1.67
N LEU A 325 -7.91 -7.95 -2.26
CA LEU A 325 -8.70 -9.10 -1.83
C LEU A 325 -8.20 -9.65 -0.50
N SER A 326 -6.89 -9.66 -0.26
CA SER A 326 -6.32 -10.17 1.00
C SER A 326 -6.87 -9.45 2.24
N GLU A 327 -7.20 -8.17 2.11
CA GLU A 327 -7.74 -7.36 3.21
C GLU A 327 -9.26 -7.46 3.35
N SER A 328 -9.99 -7.48 2.24
CA SER A 328 -11.46 -7.43 2.25
C SER A 328 -12.10 -8.82 2.30
N LEU A 329 -11.54 -9.82 1.60
CA LEU A 329 -12.10 -11.17 1.50
C LEU A 329 -12.37 -11.81 2.87
N PRO A 330 -11.49 -11.73 3.88
CA PRO A 330 -11.76 -12.36 5.17
C PRO A 330 -12.98 -11.78 5.89
N ILE A 331 -13.31 -10.50 5.67
CA ILE A 331 -14.47 -9.83 6.27
C ILE A 331 -15.76 -10.34 5.61
N PHE A 332 -15.75 -10.45 4.28
CA PHE A 332 -16.90 -10.91 3.50
C PHE A 332 -17.10 -12.43 3.53
N ALA A 333 -16.03 -13.21 3.74
CA ALA A 333 -16.09 -14.67 3.82
C ALA A 333 -16.93 -15.19 5.00
N VAL A 334 -17.11 -14.40 6.05
CA VAL A 334 -17.96 -14.76 7.21
C VAL A 334 -19.45 -14.74 6.84
N GLY A 335 -19.86 -13.81 5.98
CA GLY A 335 -21.24 -13.66 5.52
C GLY A 335 -21.53 -14.35 4.17
N ALA A 336 -20.50 -14.81 3.47
CA ALA A 336 -20.63 -15.50 2.20
C ALA A 336 -21.26 -16.90 2.38
N GLU A 337 -22.27 -17.21 1.57
CA GLU A 337 -22.89 -18.53 1.56
C GLU A 337 -21.93 -19.59 0.98
N HIS A 338 -22.32 -20.87 1.03
CA HIS A 338 -21.57 -21.99 0.42
C HIS A 338 -21.19 -21.77 -1.07
N SER A 339 -21.89 -20.88 -1.78
CA SER A 339 -21.67 -20.48 -3.16
C SER A 339 -20.26 -19.93 -3.42
N LEU A 340 -19.74 -19.03 -2.57
CA LEU A 340 -18.40 -18.46 -2.73
C LEU A 340 -17.31 -19.52 -2.61
N ARG A 341 -17.43 -20.38 -1.57
CA ARG A 341 -16.50 -21.49 -1.33
C ARG A 341 -16.47 -22.43 -2.54
N HIS A 342 -17.63 -22.74 -3.10
CA HIS A 342 -17.74 -23.63 -4.24
C HIS A 342 -17.22 -23.02 -5.56
N ASN A 343 -17.46 -21.72 -5.81
CA ASN A 343 -17.00 -21.03 -7.01
C ASN A 343 -15.48 -20.79 -7.00
N LEU A 344 -14.89 -20.46 -5.84
CA LEU A 344 -13.44 -20.33 -5.69
C LEU A 344 -12.73 -21.68 -5.92
N LEU A 345 -13.32 -22.78 -5.46
CA LEU A 345 -12.80 -24.13 -5.71
C LEU A 345 -12.93 -24.56 -7.18
N LYS A 346 -13.97 -24.12 -7.89
CA LYS A 346 -14.21 -24.43 -9.31
C LYS A 346 -13.32 -23.63 -10.26
N GLY A 347 -13.13 -22.32 -10.04
CA GLY A 347 -12.28 -21.47 -10.88
C GLY A 347 -10.81 -21.92 -10.95
N HIS A 348 -10.33 -22.62 -9.92
CA HIS A 348 -9.00 -23.22 -9.91
C HIS A 348 -8.88 -24.55 -10.66
N ARG A 349 -9.99 -25.25 -10.97
CA ARG A 349 -9.95 -26.51 -11.75
C ARG A 349 -9.88 -26.26 -13.26
N THR A 350 -10.50 -25.20 -13.75
CA THR A 350 -10.57 -24.87 -15.18
C THR A 350 -9.28 -24.28 -15.76
N THR A 351 -8.36 -23.78 -14.92
CA THR A 351 -7.03 -23.32 -15.36
C THR A 351 -5.97 -24.43 -15.38
N SER A 352 -6.34 -25.67 -15.03
CA SER A 352 -5.47 -26.85 -15.02
C SER A 352 -5.64 -27.78 -16.23
N SER A 353 -6.58 -27.53 -17.14
CA SER A 353 -6.73 -28.33 -18.35
C SER A 353 -5.82 -27.79 -19.46
N GLN A 354 -4.57 -28.28 -19.50
CA GLN A 354 -3.77 -28.23 -20.73
C GLN A 354 -4.46 -29.09 -21.81
N PRO A 355 -4.53 -28.63 -23.07
CA PRO A 355 -4.90 -29.51 -24.16
C PRO A 355 -3.78 -30.54 -24.36
N GLN A 356 -4.13 -31.83 -24.31
CA GLN A 356 -3.24 -32.92 -24.68
C GLN A 356 -2.94 -32.81 -26.19
N TYR A 357 -1.81 -32.20 -26.53
CA TYR A 357 -1.18 -32.41 -27.83
C TYR A 357 -0.31 -33.67 -27.74
N ASN A 358 -0.81 -34.76 -28.34
CA ASN A 358 -0.02 -35.94 -28.63
C ASN A 358 0.92 -35.63 -29.80
N SER A 359 2.22 -35.53 -29.53
CA SER A 359 3.26 -35.82 -30.52
C SER A 359 4.54 -36.26 -29.83
N TYR A 360 4.93 -37.50 -30.12
CA TYR A 360 6.21 -38.14 -29.81
C TYR A 360 7.41 -37.27 -30.21
N ILE A 361 8.46 -37.25 -29.37
CA ILE A 361 9.93 -37.26 -29.67
C ILE A 361 10.74 -37.00 -28.36
N PRO A 362 11.96 -37.54 -28.20
CA PRO A 362 12.43 -38.12 -26.94
C PRO A 362 13.29 -37.22 -26.05
N MET A 363 13.56 -37.76 -24.86
CA MET A 363 14.28 -37.21 -23.71
C MET A 363 15.52 -36.35 -24.02
N HIS A 364 15.50 -35.12 -23.50
CA HIS A 364 16.63 -34.63 -22.70
C HIS A 364 16.13 -33.70 -21.59
N SER A 365 16.69 -33.94 -20.40
CA SER A 365 16.49 -33.29 -19.10
C SER A 365 16.05 -31.83 -19.12
N ARG A 366 14.91 -31.53 -18.48
CA ARG A 366 14.56 -30.19 -17.99
C ARG A 366 13.93 -30.28 -16.61
N HIS A 367 14.54 -29.59 -15.65
CA HIS A 367 13.95 -29.23 -14.37
C HIS A 367 12.66 -28.44 -14.61
N ALA A 368 11.53 -29.00 -14.16
CA ALA A 368 10.24 -28.33 -14.18
C ALA A 368 10.19 -27.24 -13.08
N CYS A 369 10.28 -25.98 -13.48
CA CYS A 369 9.85 -24.86 -12.64
C CYS A 369 8.33 -24.89 -12.54
N ARG A 370 7.81 -25.34 -11.39
CA ARG A 370 6.40 -25.12 -11.01
C ARG A 370 6.17 -23.62 -10.85
N ASN A 371 5.15 -23.09 -11.51
CA ASN A 371 4.72 -21.70 -11.39
C ASN A 371 4.15 -21.43 -9.97
N PRO A 372 4.80 -20.62 -9.11
CA PRO A 372 4.40 -20.44 -7.72
C PRO A 372 3.16 -19.55 -7.53
N ARG A 373 2.59 -18.98 -8.61
CA ARG A 373 1.46 -18.04 -8.53
C ARG A 373 0.10 -18.70 -8.30
N SER A 374 -0.09 -19.95 -8.75
CA SER A 374 -1.39 -20.66 -8.59
C SER A 374 -1.63 -21.17 -7.15
N ASN A 375 -0.57 -21.38 -6.36
CA ASN A 375 -0.67 -21.92 -5.01
C ASN A 375 -0.98 -20.88 -3.91
N ARG A 376 -0.85 -19.58 -4.18
CA ARG A 376 -1.04 -18.55 -3.13
C ARG A 376 -2.49 -18.38 -2.71
N VAL A 377 -3.43 -18.40 -3.65
CA VAL A 377 -4.87 -18.24 -3.35
C VAL A 377 -5.42 -19.42 -2.52
N ARG A 378 -4.88 -20.63 -2.73
CA ARG A 378 -5.24 -21.82 -1.93
C ARG A 378 -4.93 -21.67 -0.43
N CYS A 379 -3.90 -20.92 -0.04
CA CYS A 379 -3.55 -20.72 1.38
C CYS A 379 -4.47 -19.73 2.11
N TRP A 380 -5.32 -18.98 1.43
CA TRP A 380 -6.24 -18.02 2.08
C TRP A 380 -7.58 -18.65 2.49
N LEU A 381 -7.88 -19.86 2.02
CA LEU A 381 -9.18 -20.52 2.16
C LEU A 381 -9.16 -21.79 3.04
N LEU A 382 -7.97 -22.19 3.51
CA LEU A 382 -7.73 -23.19 4.54
C LEU A 382 -7.17 -22.47 5.77
#